data_AF-A0A4Z0RZH4-F1
#
_entry.id   AF-A0A4Z0RZH4-F1
#
_cell.length_a   1.000
_cell.length_b   1.000
_cell.length_c   1.000
_cell.angle_alpha   90.00
_cell.angle_beta   90.00
_cell.angle_gamma   90.00
#
_symmetry.space_group_name_H-M   'P 1'
#
loop_
_entity.id
_entity.type
_entity.pdbx_description
1 polymer ?
#
loop_
_entity_poly.entity_id
_entity_poly.type
_entity_poly.pdbx_seq_one_letter_code
_entity_poly.pdbx_strand_id
1 'polypeptide(L)'
;MMLQMSNMKVTPYFALQTEIADKVPAVANFKRLNDGKLAFADAEGKEISESKLSKKQRDLLADLCYVQYDLSQGDGYLTTSDFFK
;
A
#
# COMPACT_ATOMS: atom_id res chain seq x y z
N MET A 1 -7.73 -8.24 4.67
CA MET A 1 -9.05 -8.94 4.68
C MET A 1 -9.18 -10.00 5.77
N MET A 2 -8.37 -11.07 5.82
CA MET A 2 -8.56 -12.15 6.82
C MET A 2 -8.53 -11.68 8.28
N LEU A 3 -7.58 -10.83 8.66
CA LEU A 3 -7.45 -10.29 10.02
C LEU A 3 -8.62 -9.36 10.39
N GLN A 4 -9.08 -8.54 9.44
CA GLN A 4 -10.25 -7.67 9.63
C GLN A 4 -11.52 -8.48 9.87
N MET A 5 -11.74 -9.55 9.10
CA MET A 5 -12.93 -10.41 9.24
C MET A 5 -12.98 -11.18 10.58
N SER A 6 -11.84 -11.37 11.23
CA SER A 6 -11.73 -12.12 12.48
C SER A 6 -11.69 -11.24 13.74
N ASN A 7 -11.87 -9.92 13.60
CA ASN A 7 -11.83 -8.91 14.67
C ASN A 7 -10.61 -9.07 15.61
N MET A 8 -9.48 -9.52 15.05
CA MET A 8 -8.23 -9.68 15.79
C MET A 8 -7.55 -8.31 15.95
N LYS A 9 -6.86 -8.12 17.07
CA LYS A 9 -5.92 -7.00 17.19
C LYS A 9 -4.84 -7.15 16.11
N VAL A 10 -4.54 -6.06 15.42
CA VAL A 10 -3.55 -6.03 14.34
C VAL A 10 -2.40 -5.10 14.70
N THR A 11 -1.22 -5.43 14.22
CA THR A 11 -0.03 -4.58 14.33
C THR A 11 -0.18 -3.35 13.43
N PRO A 12 0.56 -2.25 13.67
CA PRO A 12 0.56 -1.09 12.77
C PRO A 12 0.82 -1.45 11.30
N TYR A 13 1.70 -2.42 11.03
CA TYR A 13 1.94 -2.92 9.68
C TYR A 13 0.68 -3.51 9.01
N PHE A 14 -0.04 -4.38 9.71
CA PHE A 14 -1.28 -4.96 9.18
C PHE A 14 -2.42 -3.93 9.08
N ALA A 15 -2.43 -2.92 9.97
CA ALA A 15 -3.36 -1.81 9.85
C ALA A 15 -3.10 -1.01 8.57
N LEU A 16 -1.84 -0.69 8.24
CA LEU A 16 -1.47 -0.02 6.99
C LEU A 16 -1.88 -0.84 5.76
N GLN A 17 -1.58 -2.14 5.74
CA GLN A 17 -1.97 -3.02 4.63
C GLN A 17 -3.49 -3.08 4.45
N THR A 18 -4.24 -3.05 5.55
CA THR A 18 -5.71 -3.04 5.53
C THR A 18 -6.23 -1.73 4.96
N GLU A 19 -5.71 -0.59 5.42
CA GLU A 19 -6.05 0.74 4.90
C GLU A 19 -5.77 0.86 3.39
N ILE A 20 -4.66 0.30 2.91
CA ILE A 20 -4.33 0.27 1.48
C ILE A 20 -5.31 -0.60 0.71
N ALA A 21 -5.60 -1.81 1.19
CA ALA A 21 -6.53 -2.71 0.54
C ALA A 21 -7.94 -2.12 0.44
N ASP A 22 -8.37 -1.34 1.44
CA ASP A 22 -9.70 -0.75 1.49
C ASP A 22 -9.82 0.55 0.68
N LYS A 23 -8.73 1.34 0.59
CA LYS A 23 -8.81 2.72 0.07
C LYS A 23 -8.08 2.93 -1.24
N VAL A 24 -7.05 2.15 -1.54
CA VAL A 24 -6.26 2.30 -2.77
C VAL A 24 -6.83 1.35 -3.83
N PRO A 25 -7.13 1.83 -5.05
CA PRO A 25 -7.62 0.95 -6.11
C PRO A 25 -6.57 -0.11 -6.45
N ALA A 26 -7.01 -1.27 -6.92
CA ALA A 26 -6.11 -2.38 -7.23
C ALA A 26 -5.11 -1.99 -8.33
N VAL A 27 -3.87 -2.46 -8.23
CA VAL A 27 -2.89 -2.28 -9.31
C VAL A 27 -3.35 -3.11 -10.52
N ALA A 28 -3.57 -2.47 -11.66
CA ALA A 28 -4.06 -3.12 -12.88
C ALA A 28 -2.95 -3.89 -13.61
N ASN A 29 -1.69 -3.49 -13.42
CA ASN A 29 -0.58 -3.93 -14.25
C ASN A 29 0.53 -4.58 -13.39
N PHE A 30 0.96 -5.79 -13.76
CA PHE A 30 2.11 -6.47 -13.12
C PHE A 30 3.47 -5.83 -13.45
N LYS A 31 3.50 -4.93 -14.43
CA LYS A 31 4.70 -4.19 -14.85
C LYS A 31 4.40 -2.70 -14.80
N ARG A 32 5.42 -1.92 -14.42
CA ARG A 32 5.41 -0.47 -14.56
C ARG A 32 5.13 -0.11 -16.02
N LEU A 33 4.32 0.93 -16.24
CA LEU A 33 4.14 1.56 -17.54
C LEU A 33 5.49 2.02 -18.10
N ASN A 34 5.54 2.39 -19.38
CA ASN A 34 6.77 2.83 -20.05
C ASN A 34 7.47 4.01 -19.36
N ASP A 35 6.77 4.77 -18.53
CA ASP A 35 7.29 5.89 -17.73
C ASP A 35 7.72 5.48 -16.30
N GLY A 36 7.71 4.19 -15.98
CA GLY A 36 8.08 3.66 -14.67
C GLY A 36 6.97 3.73 -13.62
N LYS A 37 5.74 4.16 -13.97
CA LYS A 37 4.64 4.31 -13.02
C LYS A 37 3.71 3.10 -12.99
N LEU A 38 2.95 2.97 -11.92
CA LEU A 38 1.89 1.97 -11.81
C LEU A 38 0.60 2.50 -12.47
N ALA A 39 -0.19 1.58 -13.01
CA ALA A 39 -1.58 1.84 -13.34
C ALA A 39 -2.49 1.08 -12.39
N PHE A 40 -3.68 1.62 -12.19
CA PHE A 40 -4.65 1.14 -11.22
C PHE A 40 -5.98 0.88 -11.92
N ALA A 41 -6.75 -0.08 -11.43
CA ALA A 41 -8.11 -0.33 -11.87
C ALA A 41 -9.06 0.44 -10.94
N ASP A 42 -9.87 1.33 -11.50
CA ASP A 42 -10.95 1.96 -10.75
C ASP A 42 -12.10 0.98 -10.45
N ALA A 43 -13.14 1.46 -9.77
CA ALA A 43 -14.28 0.63 -9.38
C ALA A 43 -15.09 0.05 -10.57
N GLU A 44 -14.94 0.63 -11.76
CA GLU A 44 -15.55 0.15 -13.01
C GLU A 44 -14.62 -0.80 -13.78
N GLY A 45 -13.43 -1.09 -13.23
CA GLY A 45 -12.40 -1.93 -13.85
C GLY A 45 -11.60 -1.21 -14.93
N LYS A 46 -11.70 0.12 -15.03
CA LYS A 46 -10.97 0.90 -16.01
C LYS A 46 -9.58 1.28 -15.48
N GLU A 47 -8.59 1.22 -16.37
CA GLU A 47 -7.24 1.64 -16.06
C GLU A 47 -7.14 3.17 -15.87
N ILE A 48 -6.60 3.58 -14.73
CA ILE A 48 -6.30 4.96 -14.36
C ILE A 48 -4.83 5.08 -13.94
N SER A 49 -4.22 6.24 -14.21
CA SER A 49 -2.86 6.52 -13.78
C SER A 49 -2.79 6.96 -12.32
N GLU A 50 -1.61 6.85 -11.70
CA GLU A 50 -1.36 7.30 -10.32
C GLU A 50 -1.78 8.76 -10.06
N SER A 51 -1.70 9.62 -11.08
CA SER A 51 -2.13 11.03 -11.00
C SER A 51 -3.62 11.22 -10.71
N LYS A 52 -4.44 10.21 -11.02
CA LYS A 52 -5.90 10.21 -10.77
C LYS A 52 -6.26 9.77 -9.36
N LEU A 53 -5.31 9.25 -8.59
CA LEU A 53 -5.52 8.93 -7.20
C LEU A 53 -5.79 10.20 -6.39
N SER A 54 -6.55 10.09 -5.31
CA SER A 54 -6.66 11.15 -4.31
C SER A 54 -5.32 11.36 -3.59
N LYS A 55 -5.16 12.51 -2.93
CA LYS A 55 -3.98 12.77 -2.11
C LYS A 55 -3.77 11.66 -1.06
N LYS A 56 -4.84 11.28 -0.36
CA LYS A 56 -4.78 10.24 0.69
C LYS A 56 -4.34 8.88 0.15
N GLN A 57 -4.80 8.49 -1.04
CA GLN A 57 -4.38 7.23 -1.67
C GLN A 57 -2.89 7.24 -2.04
N ARG A 58 -2.38 8.38 -2.54
CA ARG A 58 -0.94 8.52 -2.82
C ARG A 58 -0.10 8.51 -1.54
N ASP A 59 -0.57 9.17 -0.49
CA ASP A 59 0.12 9.18 0.81
C ASP A 59 0.21 7.73 1.36
N LEU A 60 -0.87 6.95 1.29
CA LEU A 60 -0.86 5.52 1.69
C LEU A 60 0.11 4.66 0.86
N LEU A 61 0.21 4.91 -0.46
CA LEU A 61 1.19 4.23 -1.31
C LEU A 61 2.63 4.61 -0.96
N ALA A 62 2.87 5.88 -0.63
CA ALA A 62 4.17 6.36 -0.19
C ALA A 62 4.56 5.73 1.16
N ASP A 63 3.63 5.68 2.12
CA ASP A 63 3.84 5.02 3.42
C ASP A 63 4.23 3.55 3.24
N LEU A 64 3.52 2.81 2.38
CA LEU A 64 3.89 1.44 2.06
C LEU A 64 5.28 1.35 1.43
N CYS A 65 5.61 2.25 0.50
CA CYS A 65 6.91 2.26 -0.16
C CYS A 65 8.06 2.47 0.84
N TYR A 66 7.91 3.41 1.77
CA TYR A 66 8.90 3.63 2.83
C TYR A 66 9.04 2.43 3.75
N VAL A 67 7.93 1.82 4.18
CA VAL A 67 7.96 0.61 5.01
C VAL A 67 8.66 -0.54 4.29
N GLN A 68 8.31 -0.81 3.02
CA GLN A 68 8.93 -1.87 2.23
C GLN A 68 10.41 -1.62 1.95
N TYR A 69 10.79 -0.35 1.73
CA TYR A 69 12.19 0.03 1.56
C TYR A 69 12.98 -0.21 2.84
N ASP A 70 12.50 0.29 3.99
CA ASP A 70 13.13 0.09 5.31
C ASP A 70 13.30 -1.39 5.66
N LEU A 71 12.33 -2.23 5.28
CA LEU A 71 12.38 -3.68 5.48
C LEU A 71 13.36 -4.44 4.56
N SER A 72 13.77 -3.86 3.43
CA SER A 72 14.52 -4.58 2.39
C SER A 72 15.91 -4.03 2.13
N GLN A 73 16.03 -2.72 1.91
CA GLN A 73 17.26 -2.06 1.47
C GLN A 73 17.63 -0.85 2.36
N GLY A 74 16.74 -0.43 3.25
CA GLY A 74 16.98 0.65 4.20
C GLY A 74 17.67 0.19 5.49
N ASP A 75 17.74 1.08 6.46
CA ASP A 75 18.49 0.88 7.70
C ASP A 75 17.73 0.06 8.77
N GLY A 76 16.49 -0.33 8.49
CA GLY A 76 15.68 -1.17 9.37
C GLY A 76 15.13 -0.45 10.59
N TYR A 77 14.86 0.85 10.51
CA TYR A 77 14.35 1.67 11.61
C TYR A 77 13.11 1.06 12.28
N LEU A 78 12.16 0.57 11.49
CA LEU A 78 10.89 0.04 11.98
C LEU A 78 11.06 -1.28 12.74
N THR A 79 12.10 -2.06 12.45
CA THR A 79 12.38 -3.35 13.12
C THR A 79 12.74 -3.18 14.59
N THR A 80 13.28 -2.02 14.96
CA THR A 80 13.63 -1.66 16.35
C THR A 80 12.47 -1.06 17.13
N SER A 81 11.33 -0.81 16.47
CA SER A 81 10.12 -0.25 17.06
C SER A 81 9.06 -1.33 17.32
N ASP A 82 7.87 -0.91 17.76
CA ASP A 82 6.70 -1.80 17.90
C ASP A 82 5.82 -1.82 16.63
N PHE A 83 6.28 -1.26 15.51
CA PHE A 83 5.52 -1.17 14.26
C PHE A 83 5.06 -2.54 13.70
N PHE A 84 5.83 -3.59 13.96
CA PHE A 84 5.53 -4.96 13.52
C PHE A 84 5.02 -5.88 14.63
N LYS A 85 4.83 -5.36 15.86
CA LYS A 85 4.45 -6.15 17.03
C LYS A 85 2.98 -5.96 17.41
#